data_AF-A0A175QEH0-F1
#
_entry.id   AF-A0A175QEH0-F1
#
_cell.length_a   1.000
_cell.length_b   1.000
_cell.length_c   1.000
_cell.angle_alpha   90.00
_cell.angle_beta   90.00
_cell.angle_gamma   90.00
#
_symmetry.space_group_name_H-M   'P 1'
#
loop_
_entity.id
_entity.type
_entity.pdbx_description
1 polymer ?
#
loop_
_entity_poly.entity_id
_entity_poly.type
_entity_poly.pdbx_seq_one_letter_code
_entity_poly.pdbx_strand_id
1 'polypeptide(L)'
;WALSGFRFDPSVFGRLAKLASHRRDRQVGVRVAGTDITLLPPSGRAPTVGELVALWRDAILSDLGRREAPLPKGERLLAQLRALRLEAEPLRERALRPLSDGEIGQVDLVHLSSEGQVWFIGWTKRGVETEFPALVADRLKFPAGIAIAPYERSDLSANCVGVVGLMETGWTPPSQFKDGFVYAGRNGQFHLRLTPQTRLVRAEAFTAAYAQLQPALVGGQGDAMGAVLASVANWLPGAASA
;
A
#
# COMPACT_ATOMS: atom_id res chain seq x y z
N TRP A 1 -27.99 12.72 -7.31
CA TRP A 1 -28.82 13.85 -6.85
C TRP A 1 -30.29 13.46 -6.87
N ALA A 2 -30.94 13.27 -5.72
CA ALA A 2 -32.31 12.76 -5.64
C ALA A 2 -33.35 13.89 -5.44
N LEU A 3 -34.21 14.12 -6.43
CA LEU A 3 -35.49 14.82 -6.24
C LEU A 3 -36.59 13.78 -6.40
N SER A 4 -37.40 13.57 -5.37
CA SER A 4 -38.54 12.62 -5.38
C SER A 4 -38.17 11.22 -5.92
N GLY A 5 -36.99 10.69 -5.55
CA GLY A 5 -36.50 9.38 -6.00
C GLY A 5 -35.75 9.37 -7.34
N PHE A 6 -35.67 10.48 -8.08
CA PHE A 6 -34.98 10.55 -9.37
C PHE A 6 -33.54 11.00 -9.23
N ARG A 7 -32.60 10.26 -9.85
CA ARG A 7 -31.19 10.65 -9.95
C ARG A 7 -30.93 11.37 -11.26
N PHE A 8 -30.54 12.63 -11.17
CA PHE A 8 -30.14 13.44 -12.33
C PHE A 8 -28.62 13.44 -12.51
N ASP A 9 -28.20 13.49 -13.78
CA ASP A 9 -26.81 13.66 -14.15
C ASP A 9 -26.24 14.99 -13.62
N PRO A 10 -24.98 15.02 -13.12
CA PRO A 10 -24.35 16.24 -12.60
C PRO A 10 -24.34 17.43 -13.57
N SER A 11 -24.33 17.19 -14.89
CA SER A 11 -24.35 18.25 -15.91
C SER A 11 -25.63 19.09 -15.88
N VAL A 12 -26.74 18.55 -15.35
CA VAL A 12 -28.00 19.29 -15.15
C VAL A 12 -27.80 20.43 -14.14
N PHE A 13 -27.05 20.18 -13.07
CA PHE A 13 -26.76 21.17 -12.03
C PHE A 13 -25.75 22.22 -12.50
N GLY A 14 -24.83 21.85 -13.40
CA GLY A 14 -23.97 22.82 -14.10
C GLY A 14 -24.76 23.84 -14.93
N ARG A 15 -25.88 23.44 -15.53
CA ARG A 15 -26.79 24.37 -16.25
C ARG A 15 -27.60 25.23 -15.28
N LEU A 16 -28.09 24.67 -14.19
CA LEU A 16 -28.77 25.42 -13.12
C LEU A 16 -27.85 26.47 -12.48
N ALA A 17 -26.57 26.15 -12.27
CA ALA A 17 -25.58 27.07 -11.74
C ALA A 17 -25.37 28.30 -12.65
N LYS A 18 -25.44 28.13 -13.98
CA LYS A 18 -25.39 29.25 -14.93
C LYS A 18 -26.64 30.15 -14.86
N LEU A 19 -27.80 29.58 -14.50
CA LEU A 19 -29.06 30.33 -14.35
C LEU A 19 -29.18 31.06 -13.01
N ALA A 20 -28.44 30.60 -11.99
CA ALA A 20 -28.53 31.12 -10.63
C ALA A 20 -28.17 32.62 -10.50
N SER A 21 -27.36 33.17 -11.41
CA SER A 21 -27.00 34.60 -11.41
C SER A 21 -28.20 35.53 -11.61
N HIS A 22 -29.27 35.06 -12.28
CA HIS A 22 -30.41 35.90 -12.65
C HIS A 22 -31.77 35.30 -12.25
N ARG A 23 -31.82 34.03 -11.86
CA ARG A 23 -33.05 33.28 -11.59
C ARG A 23 -33.03 32.52 -10.27
N ARG A 24 -32.23 32.98 -9.29
CA ARG A 24 -32.00 32.30 -8.01
C ARG A 24 -33.28 31.86 -7.29
N ASP A 25 -34.29 32.74 -7.24
CA ASP A 25 -35.51 32.50 -6.47
C ASP A 25 -36.60 31.75 -7.24
N ARG A 26 -36.33 31.33 -8.48
CA ARG A 26 -37.29 30.55 -9.27
C ARG A 26 -37.39 29.13 -8.73
N GLN A 27 -38.61 28.64 -8.56
CA GLN A 27 -38.87 27.27 -8.15
C GLN A 27 -38.58 26.29 -9.28
N VAL A 28 -38.08 25.11 -8.92
CA VAL A 28 -37.75 24.01 -9.82
C VAL A 28 -38.62 22.82 -9.45
N GLY A 29 -39.49 22.41 -10.37
CA GLY A 29 -40.35 21.23 -10.25
C GLY A 29 -39.96 20.15 -11.24
N VAL A 30 -40.20 18.89 -10.88
CA VAL A 30 -40.08 17.75 -11.80
C VAL A 30 -41.50 17.38 -12.27
N ARG A 31 -41.73 17.34 -13.57
CA ARG A 31 -43.02 16.94 -14.15
C ARG A 31 -42.87 15.64 -14.92
N VAL A 32 -43.84 14.73 -14.80
CA VAL A 32 -43.88 13.52 -15.62
C VAL A 32 -44.35 13.89 -17.02
N ALA A 33 -43.52 13.64 -18.03
CA ALA A 33 -43.82 13.96 -19.42
C ALA A 33 -45.14 13.29 -19.87
N GLY A 34 -45.97 14.04 -20.62
CA GLY A 34 -47.29 13.57 -21.03
C GLY A 34 -48.37 13.67 -19.95
N THR A 35 -48.07 14.28 -18.80
CA THR A 35 -49.04 14.49 -17.71
C THR A 35 -48.99 15.92 -17.16
N ASP A 36 -50.00 16.27 -16.37
CA ASP A 36 -50.04 17.48 -15.54
C ASP A 36 -49.54 17.23 -14.10
N ILE A 37 -48.99 16.05 -13.83
CA ILE A 37 -48.52 15.67 -12.49
C ILE A 37 -47.12 16.25 -12.25
N THR A 38 -47.02 17.11 -11.25
CA THR A 38 -45.75 17.64 -10.73
C THR A 38 -45.35 16.90 -9.46
N LEU A 39 -44.13 16.38 -9.46
CA LEU A 39 -43.54 15.71 -8.31
C LEU A 39 -42.96 16.76 -7.36
N LEU A 40 -43.38 16.69 -6.10
CA LEU A 40 -42.83 17.51 -5.02
C LEU A 40 -41.83 16.68 -4.21
N PRO A 41 -40.77 17.32 -3.67
CA PRO A 41 -39.89 16.66 -2.72
C PRO A 41 -40.65 16.30 -1.42
N PRO A 42 -40.08 15.45 -0.56
CA PRO A 42 -40.68 15.10 0.74
C PRO A 42 -41.00 16.30 1.64
N SER A 43 -40.30 17.43 1.44
CA SER A 43 -40.56 18.69 2.13
C SER A 43 -41.88 19.37 1.72
N GLY A 44 -42.59 18.86 0.71
CA GLY A 44 -43.85 19.43 0.22
C GLY A 44 -43.69 20.74 -0.55
N ARG A 45 -42.46 21.25 -0.72
CA ARG A 45 -42.15 22.51 -1.40
C ARG A 45 -41.12 22.30 -2.50
N ALA A 46 -41.40 22.83 -3.69
CA ALA A 46 -40.43 22.87 -4.77
C ALA A 46 -39.19 23.70 -4.38
N PRO A 47 -37.97 23.15 -4.52
CA PRO A 47 -36.75 23.89 -4.21
C PRO A 47 -36.52 25.00 -5.23
N THR A 48 -35.81 26.05 -4.83
CA THR A 48 -35.39 27.10 -5.75
C THR A 48 -34.13 26.69 -6.53
N VAL A 49 -33.85 27.38 -7.63
CA VAL A 49 -32.57 27.24 -8.35
C VAL A 49 -31.40 27.48 -7.40
N GLY A 50 -31.50 28.49 -6.53
CA GLY A 50 -30.47 28.80 -5.53
C GLY A 50 -30.23 27.65 -4.54
N GLU A 51 -31.29 27.02 -4.04
CA GLU A 51 -31.21 25.88 -3.11
C GLU A 51 -30.56 24.66 -3.76
N LEU A 52 -30.94 24.35 -5.01
CA LEU A 52 -30.34 23.22 -5.75
C LEU A 52 -28.86 23.45 -6.05
N VAL A 53 -28.48 24.69 -6.38
CA VAL A 53 -27.08 25.04 -6.65
C VAL A 53 -26.24 25.07 -5.37
N ALA A 54 -26.81 25.51 -4.24
CA ALA A 54 -26.14 25.46 -2.95
C ALA A 54 -25.89 24.00 -2.52
N LEU A 55 -26.92 23.14 -2.57
CA LEU A 55 -26.78 21.72 -2.27
C LEU A 55 -25.76 21.01 -3.17
N TRP A 56 -25.74 21.35 -4.46
CA TRP A 56 -24.76 20.81 -5.41
C TRP A 56 -23.34 21.30 -5.11
N ARG A 57 -23.16 22.59 -4.80
CA ARG A 57 -21.85 23.16 -4.44
C ARG A 57 -21.34 22.55 -3.15
N ASP A 58 -22.16 22.46 -2.11
CA ASP A 58 -21.79 21.89 -0.82
C ASP A 58 -21.32 20.45 -0.98
N ALA A 59 -21.97 19.70 -1.85
CA ALA A 59 -21.57 18.34 -2.10
C ALA A 59 -20.35 18.19 -3.02
N ILE A 60 -20.18 19.03 -4.03
CA ILE A 60 -18.91 19.07 -4.79
C ILE A 60 -17.76 19.48 -3.87
N LEU A 61 -17.96 20.46 -2.99
CA LEU A 61 -16.95 20.88 -2.03
C LEU A 61 -16.69 19.80 -0.97
N SER A 62 -17.72 19.02 -0.59
CA SER A 62 -17.56 17.84 0.27
C SER A 62 -16.83 16.71 -0.44
N ASP A 63 -17.03 16.53 -1.75
CA ASP A 63 -16.36 15.53 -2.57
C ASP A 63 -14.90 15.93 -2.88
N LEU A 64 -14.65 17.22 -3.13
CA LEU A 64 -13.31 17.80 -3.26
C LEU A 64 -12.56 17.85 -1.93
N GLY A 65 -13.26 18.04 -0.81
CA GLY A 65 -12.74 17.93 0.55
C GLY A 65 -12.52 16.48 1.01
N ARG A 66 -13.11 15.51 0.30
CA ARG A 66 -12.82 14.08 0.37
C ARG A 66 -11.69 13.64 -0.57
N ARG A 67 -10.89 14.56 -1.11
CA ARG A 67 -9.54 14.18 -1.53
C ARG A 67 -8.82 13.61 -0.32
N GLU A 68 -8.65 12.28 -0.38
CA GLU A 68 -8.13 11.37 0.63
C GLU A 68 -7.22 12.05 1.64
N ALA A 69 -7.57 11.93 2.94
CA ALA A 69 -6.56 12.10 3.97
C ALA A 69 -5.34 11.26 3.56
N PRO A 70 -4.10 11.80 3.60
CA PRO A 70 -2.93 11.06 3.18
C PRO A 70 -2.93 9.70 3.87
N LEU A 71 -2.90 8.62 3.08
CA LEU A 71 -2.88 7.26 3.61
C LEU A 71 -1.82 7.17 4.75
N PRO A 72 -2.13 6.49 5.86
CA PRO A 72 -1.17 6.23 6.93
C PRO A 72 0.16 5.74 6.36
N LYS A 73 1.29 6.10 6.99
CA LYS A 73 2.65 5.78 6.50
C LYS A 73 2.79 4.30 6.09
N GLY A 74 2.27 3.38 6.91
CA GLY A 74 2.32 1.94 6.61
C GLY A 74 1.47 1.52 5.41
N GLU A 75 0.27 2.08 5.24
CA GLU A 75 -0.59 1.79 4.09
C GLU A 75 0.03 2.30 2.77
N ARG A 76 0.68 3.46 2.81
CA ARG A 76 1.45 3.98 1.66
C ARG A 76 2.59 3.04 1.29
N LEU A 77 3.35 2.57 2.27
CA LEU A 77 4.42 1.60 2.04
C LEU A 77 3.86 0.32 1.39
N LEU A 78 2.80 -0.26 1.94
CA LEU A 78 2.20 -1.47 1.37
C LEU A 78 1.66 -1.26 -0.05
N ALA A 79 1.03 -0.12 -0.34
CA ALA A 79 0.60 0.22 -1.69
C ALA A 79 1.78 0.34 -2.66
N GLN A 80 2.88 0.94 -2.23
CA GLN A 80 4.11 1.05 -2.99
C GLN A 80 4.73 -0.33 -3.26
N LEU A 81 4.82 -1.21 -2.25
CA LEU A 81 5.33 -2.57 -2.42
C LEU A 81 4.48 -3.39 -3.40
N ARG A 82 3.16 -3.19 -3.40
CA ARG A 82 2.27 -3.83 -4.40
C ARG A 82 2.54 -3.34 -5.82
N ALA A 83 2.80 -2.04 -6.01
CA ALA A 83 3.20 -1.51 -7.31
C ALA A 83 4.54 -2.11 -7.77
N LEU A 84 5.54 -2.14 -6.90
CA LEU A 84 6.86 -2.74 -7.17
C LEU A 84 6.75 -4.24 -7.49
N ARG A 85 5.84 -4.97 -6.82
CA ARG A 85 5.54 -6.37 -7.14
C ARG A 85 5.04 -6.54 -8.56
N LEU A 86 4.16 -5.65 -9.05
CA LEU A 86 3.67 -5.66 -10.43
C LEU A 86 4.77 -5.33 -11.43
N GLU A 87 5.66 -4.38 -11.09
CA GLU A 87 6.84 -4.05 -11.90
C GLU A 87 7.82 -5.23 -12.03
N ALA A 88 7.84 -6.12 -11.03
CA ALA A 88 8.68 -7.31 -11.03
C ALA A 88 8.13 -8.49 -11.86
N GLU A 89 6.86 -8.45 -12.29
CA GLU A 89 6.24 -9.56 -13.03
C GLU A 89 7.05 -10.00 -14.27
N PRO A 90 7.62 -9.09 -15.09
CA PRO A 90 8.45 -9.49 -16.23
C PRO A 90 9.70 -10.32 -15.86
N LEU A 91 10.20 -10.24 -14.62
CA LEU A 91 11.35 -11.03 -14.18
C LEU A 91 11.04 -12.53 -14.09
N ARG A 92 9.76 -12.89 -13.95
CA ARG A 92 9.31 -14.28 -13.85
C ARG A 92 9.66 -15.10 -15.10
N GLU A 93 9.49 -14.51 -16.27
CA GLU A 93 9.75 -15.18 -17.56
C GLU A 93 11.24 -15.21 -17.93
N ARG A 94 12.09 -14.48 -17.20
CA ARG A 94 13.53 -14.38 -17.51
C ARG A 94 14.31 -15.52 -16.89
N ALA A 95 15.28 -16.06 -17.63
CA ALA A 95 16.26 -16.99 -17.07
C ALA A 95 17.23 -16.21 -16.15
N LEU A 96 17.01 -16.30 -14.85
CA LEU A 96 17.86 -15.68 -13.83
C LEU A 96 18.92 -16.68 -13.38
N ARG A 97 20.16 -16.20 -13.26
CA ARG A 97 21.30 -17.00 -12.80
C ARG A 97 22.08 -16.19 -11.77
N PRO A 98 22.50 -16.78 -10.65
CA PRO A 98 23.35 -16.09 -9.70
C PRO A 98 24.74 -15.94 -10.33
N LEU A 99 25.15 -14.70 -10.57
CA LEU A 99 26.53 -14.36 -10.96
C LEU A 99 27.28 -13.93 -9.71
N SER A 100 28.55 -14.37 -9.55
CA SER A 100 29.37 -14.08 -8.35
C SER A 100 29.38 -12.60 -7.97
N ASP A 101 29.44 -11.71 -8.97
CA ASP A 101 29.56 -10.27 -8.76
C ASP A 101 28.21 -9.62 -8.42
N GLY A 102 27.11 -10.35 -8.59
CA GLY A 102 25.74 -9.92 -8.33
C GLY A 102 25.28 -10.13 -6.89
N GLU A 103 26.06 -10.79 -6.03
CA GLU A 103 25.66 -10.98 -4.63
C GLU A 103 25.70 -9.64 -3.89
N ILE A 104 24.55 -9.21 -3.37
CA ILE A 104 24.37 -7.94 -2.65
C ILE A 104 24.00 -8.14 -1.18
N GLY A 105 23.83 -9.37 -0.71
CA GLY A 105 23.49 -9.64 0.68
C GLY A 105 22.97 -11.04 0.96
N GLN A 106 22.53 -11.24 2.19
CA GLN A 106 21.96 -12.50 2.67
C GLN A 106 20.78 -12.22 3.61
N VAL A 107 19.81 -13.13 3.60
CA VAL A 107 18.70 -13.15 4.54
C VAL A 107 18.97 -14.18 5.64
N ASP A 108 18.93 -13.75 6.88
CA ASP A 108 19.24 -14.57 8.06
C ASP A 108 17.95 -15.08 8.75
N LEU A 109 16.91 -14.23 8.80
CA LEU A 109 15.61 -14.54 9.40
C LEU A 109 14.49 -14.17 8.46
N VAL A 110 13.41 -14.96 8.47
CA VAL A 110 12.19 -14.71 7.73
C VAL A 110 11.00 -14.92 8.66
N HIS A 111 9.98 -14.07 8.56
CA HIS A 111 8.71 -14.23 9.25
C HIS A 111 7.56 -14.02 8.25
N LEU A 112 6.69 -15.00 8.13
CA LEU A 112 5.44 -14.87 7.38
C LEU A 112 4.38 -14.27 8.32
N SER A 113 3.91 -13.07 7.99
CA SER A 113 2.98 -12.32 8.85
C SER A 113 1.52 -12.54 8.45
N SER A 114 1.11 -12.02 7.30
CA SER A 114 -0.25 -12.07 6.77
C SER A 114 -0.23 -12.46 5.28
N GLU A 115 -1.39 -12.71 4.66
CA GLU A 115 -1.46 -13.07 3.24
C GLU A 115 -0.72 -12.02 2.38
N GLY A 116 0.39 -12.45 1.78
CA GLY A 116 1.19 -11.61 0.90
C GLY A 116 2.41 -10.95 1.55
N GLN A 117 2.53 -10.94 2.88
CA GLN A 117 3.58 -10.18 3.57
C GLN A 117 4.63 -11.08 4.23
N VAL A 118 5.87 -10.92 3.79
CA VAL A 118 7.03 -11.61 4.34
C VAL A 118 8.02 -10.59 4.89
N TRP A 119 8.27 -10.68 6.19
CA TRP A 119 9.30 -9.91 6.87
C TRP A 119 10.62 -10.66 6.87
N PHE A 120 11.73 -9.94 6.85
CA PHE A 120 13.04 -10.56 6.95
C PHE A 120 14.06 -9.68 7.70
N ILE A 121 15.09 -10.32 8.23
CA ILE A 121 16.30 -9.67 8.76
C ILE A 121 17.50 -10.29 8.06
N GLY A 122 18.48 -9.47 7.73
CA GLY A 122 19.70 -9.94 7.09
C GLY A 122 20.73 -8.83 7.00
N TRP A 123 21.52 -8.87 5.94
CA TRP A 123 22.48 -7.83 5.63
C TRP A 123 22.54 -7.58 4.12
N THR A 124 22.94 -6.37 3.75
CA THR A 124 23.22 -6.01 2.36
C THR A 124 24.52 -5.21 2.26
N LYS A 125 25.07 -5.14 1.05
CA LYS A 125 26.07 -4.11 0.71
C LYS A 125 25.45 -2.71 0.88
N ARG A 126 26.27 -1.72 1.22
CA ARG A 126 25.85 -0.31 1.27
C ARG A 126 25.51 0.19 -0.13
N GLY A 127 24.61 1.17 -0.20
CA GLY A 127 24.19 1.79 -1.47
C GLY A 127 23.15 1.01 -2.27
N VAL A 128 22.63 -0.10 -1.74
CA VAL A 128 21.44 -0.77 -2.30
C VAL A 128 20.22 0.13 -2.10
N GLU A 129 19.38 0.21 -3.13
CA GLU A 129 18.11 0.95 -3.07
C GLU A 129 17.25 0.44 -1.91
N THR A 130 16.56 1.35 -1.21
CA THR A 130 15.78 0.99 -0.02
C THR A 130 14.38 0.49 -0.33
N GLU A 131 13.90 0.70 -1.56
CA GLU A 131 12.66 0.14 -2.09
C GLU A 131 12.90 -0.30 -3.53
N PHE A 132 12.57 -1.53 -3.89
CA PHE A 132 12.86 -2.05 -5.23
C PHE A 132 11.95 -3.21 -5.64
N PRO A 133 11.71 -3.39 -6.95
CA PRO A 133 11.09 -4.60 -7.48
C PRO A 133 12.07 -5.77 -7.37
N ALA A 134 11.56 -6.94 -7.02
CA ALA A 134 12.34 -8.14 -6.78
C ALA A 134 11.63 -9.42 -7.21
N LEU A 135 12.37 -10.51 -7.30
CA LEU A 135 11.81 -11.83 -7.58
C LEU A 135 12.41 -12.86 -6.63
N VAL A 136 11.58 -13.52 -5.83
CA VAL A 136 12.00 -14.65 -5.01
C VAL A 136 12.03 -15.91 -5.87
N ALA A 137 13.19 -16.54 -5.95
CA ALA A 137 13.41 -17.82 -6.61
C ALA A 137 13.65 -18.90 -5.55
N ASP A 138 12.59 -19.63 -5.21
CA ASP A 138 12.59 -20.79 -4.32
C ASP A 138 11.81 -21.92 -4.99
N ARG A 139 12.50 -22.68 -5.85
CA ARG A 139 11.98 -23.68 -6.81
C ARG A 139 11.02 -23.12 -7.88
N LEU A 140 10.16 -22.19 -7.50
CA LEU A 140 9.30 -21.36 -8.34
C LEU A 140 9.74 -19.90 -8.22
N LYS A 141 9.18 -19.06 -9.09
CA LYS A 141 9.48 -17.64 -9.17
C LYS A 141 8.28 -16.83 -8.69
N PHE A 142 8.50 -15.99 -7.69
CA PHE A 142 7.47 -15.17 -7.07
C PHE A 142 7.87 -13.69 -7.16
N PRO A 143 7.17 -12.89 -7.98
CA PRO A 143 7.33 -11.44 -8.02
C PRO A 143 7.09 -10.84 -6.63
N ALA A 144 7.90 -9.84 -6.30
CA ALA A 144 7.92 -9.21 -5.00
C ALA A 144 8.20 -7.70 -5.11
N GLY A 145 7.62 -6.92 -4.22
CA GLY A 145 8.10 -5.57 -3.90
C GLY A 145 8.77 -5.60 -2.55
N ILE A 146 9.98 -5.04 -2.44
CA ILE A 146 10.77 -5.06 -1.21
C ILE A 146 11.03 -3.64 -0.74
N ALA A 147 10.92 -3.42 0.58
CA ALA A 147 11.54 -2.31 1.27
C ALA A 147 12.55 -2.83 2.29
N ILE A 148 13.64 -2.09 2.50
CA ILE A 148 14.66 -2.34 3.52
C ILE A 148 14.93 -1.08 4.35
N ALA A 149 15.07 -1.27 5.66
CA ALA A 149 15.53 -0.27 6.60
C ALA A 149 16.91 -0.71 7.13
N PRO A 150 17.99 0.03 6.79
CA PRO A 150 19.34 -0.32 7.19
C PRO A 150 19.62 0.05 8.65
N TYR A 151 20.52 -0.71 9.29
CA TYR A 151 21.10 -0.42 10.59
C TYR A 151 22.56 -0.86 10.66
N GLU A 152 23.31 -0.29 11.60
CA GLU A 152 24.72 -0.64 11.81
C GLU A 152 24.87 -1.97 12.55
N ARG A 153 25.72 -2.86 12.02
CA ARG A 153 26.01 -4.19 12.60
C ARG A 153 27.53 -4.35 12.72
N SER A 154 28.03 -4.56 13.93
CA SER A 154 29.47 -4.56 14.23
C SER A 154 30.22 -5.79 13.73
N ASP A 155 29.53 -6.88 13.44
CA ASP A 155 30.09 -8.12 12.89
C ASP A 155 30.29 -8.07 11.37
N LEU A 156 29.73 -7.06 10.69
CA LEU A 156 29.81 -6.90 9.24
C LEU A 156 31.03 -6.07 8.82
N SER A 157 31.50 -6.32 7.59
CA SER A 157 32.49 -5.44 6.96
C SER A 157 31.96 -4.02 6.81
N ALA A 158 32.86 -3.02 6.75
CA ALA A 158 32.48 -1.62 6.61
C ALA A 158 31.62 -1.32 5.37
N ASN A 159 31.67 -2.18 4.34
CA ASN A 159 30.89 -2.03 3.11
C ASN A 159 29.49 -2.67 3.19
N CYS A 160 29.12 -3.25 4.33
CA CYS A 160 27.83 -3.89 4.56
C CYS A 160 27.08 -3.22 5.72
N VAL A 161 25.76 -3.41 5.72
CA VAL A 161 24.84 -2.98 6.77
C VAL A 161 23.87 -4.11 7.09
N GLY A 162 23.41 -4.15 8.34
CA GLY A 162 22.25 -4.95 8.69
C GLY A 162 21.01 -4.33 8.05
N VAL A 163 20.03 -5.16 7.73
CA VAL A 163 18.74 -4.69 7.22
C VAL A 163 17.59 -5.41 7.92
N VAL A 164 16.53 -4.65 8.20
CA VAL A 164 15.19 -5.19 8.36
C VAL A 164 14.47 -4.96 7.04
N GLY A 165 13.79 -5.98 6.53
CA GLY A 165 13.07 -5.88 5.27
C GLY A 165 11.62 -6.34 5.38
N LEU A 166 10.80 -5.75 4.52
CA LEU A 166 9.40 -6.11 4.31
C LEU A 166 9.23 -6.40 2.82
N MET A 167 8.56 -7.51 2.52
CA MET A 167 8.30 -7.97 1.18
C MET A 167 6.80 -8.19 0.98
N GLU A 168 6.23 -7.60 -0.06
CA GLU A 168 4.92 -7.97 -0.59
C GLU A 168 5.12 -8.98 -1.72
N THR A 169 4.69 -10.23 -1.54
CA THR A 169 4.94 -11.36 -2.43
C THR A 169 3.90 -12.47 -2.28
N GLY A 170 3.68 -13.26 -3.33
CA GLY A 170 2.90 -14.50 -3.24
C GLY A 170 3.69 -15.69 -2.68
N TRP A 171 4.96 -15.49 -2.32
CA TRP A 171 5.82 -16.55 -1.80
C TRP A 171 5.47 -16.92 -0.36
N THR A 172 5.33 -18.21 -0.11
CA THR A 172 5.23 -18.78 1.24
C THR A 172 6.58 -19.40 1.60
N PRO A 173 7.31 -18.84 2.58
CA PRO A 173 8.61 -19.39 2.99
C PRO A 173 8.50 -20.85 3.43
N PRO A 174 9.45 -21.72 3.03
CA PRO A 174 9.45 -23.12 3.46
C PRO A 174 9.85 -23.23 4.93
N SER A 175 9.46 -24.33 5.58
CA SER A 175 9.88 -24.62 6.97
C SER A 175 11.38 -24.89 7.11
N GLN A 176 12.02 -25.30 6.02
CA GLN A 176 13.46 -25.53 5.93
C GLN A 176 13.98 -24.93 4.63
N PHE A 177 14.92 -24.00 4.74
CA PHE A 177 15.54 -23.37 3.60
C PHE A 177 16.59 -24.26 2.95
N LYS A 178 16.65 -24.19 1.63
CA LYS A 178 17.79 -24.62 0.82
C LYS A 178 18.47 -23.37 0.27
N ASP A 179 19.42 -23.53 -0.64
CA ASP A 179 19.90 -22.39 -1.42
C ASP A 179 18.76 -21.83 -2.29
N GLY A 180 18.46 -20.56 -2.06
CA GLY A 180 17.48 -19.77 -2.78
C GLY A 180 17.98 -18.34 -2.99
N PHE A 181 17.27 -17.59 -3.82
CA PHE A 181 17.72 -16.25 -4.20
C PHE A 181 16.55 -15.28 -4.21
N VAL A 182 16.80 -14.05 -3.76
CA VAL A 182 15.91 -12.90 -3.99
C VAL A 182 16.61 -12.01 -5.00
N TYR A 183 16.19 -12.07 -6.26
CA TYR A 183 16.78 -11.27 -7.33
C TYR A 183 16.26 -9.85 -7.31
N ALA A 184 17.13 -8.88 -7.58
CA ALA A 184 16.87 -7.46 -7.56
C ALA A 184 17.52 -6.75 -8.77
N GLY A 185 17.09 -5.50 -8.99
CA GLY A 185 17.51 -4.68 -10.13
C GLY A 185 16.70 -4.96 -11.39
N ARG A 186 16.74 -4.02 -12.34
CA ARG A 186 15.92 -4.04 -13.58
C ARG A 186 16.01 -5.35 -14.37
N ASN A 187 17.12 -6.06 -14.27
CA ASN A 187 17.36 -7.30 -15.00
C ASN A 187 17.51 -8.53 -14.10
N GLY A 188 17.26 -8.40 -12.79
CA GLY A 188 17.57 -9.46 -11.82
C GLY A 188 19.07 -9.75 -11.74
N GLN A 189 19.92 -8.75 -11.98
CA GLN A 189 21.37 -8.90 -11.99
C GLN A 189 21.99 -8.96 -10.59
N PHE A 190 21.27 -8.46 -9.58
CA PHE A 190 21.68 -8.51 -8.18
C PHE A 190 20.86 -9.55 -7.44
N HIS A 191 21.39 -10.11 -6.35
CA HIS A 191 20.64 -11.03 -5.54
C HIS A 191 21.02 -11.01 -4.05
N LEU A 192 20.02 -11.23 -3.20
CA LEU A 192 20.21 -11.66 -1.82
C LEU A 192 20.14 -13.19 -1.76
N ARG A 193 20.96 -13.79 -0.90
CA ARG A 193 20.94 -15.24 -0.69
C ARG A 193 19.98 -15.64 0.42
N LEU A 194 19.22 -16.70 0.15
CA LEU A 194 18.57 -17.54 1.15
C LEU A 194 19.44 -18.79 1.28
N THR A 195 19.85 -19.14 2.48
CA THR A 195 20.78 -20.24 2.74
C THR A 195 20.13 -21.28 3.65
N PRO A 196 20.71 -22.48 3.79
CA PRO A 196 20.26 -23.44 4.80
C PRO A 196 20.28 -22.91 6.25
N GLN A 197 20.97 -21.80 6.51
CA GLN A 197 21.02 -21.13 7.80
C GLN A 197 19.91 -20.08 7.98
N THR A 198 19.20 -19.70 6.91
CA THR A 198 18.02 -18.83 7.01
C THR A 198 16.95 -19.51 7.86
N ARG A 199 16.42 -18.81 8.86
CA ARG A 199 15.40 -19.37 9.78
C ARG A 199 14.04 -18.74 9.55
N LEU A 200 13.02 -19.58 9.40
CA LEU A 200 11.63 -19.16 9.54
C LEU A 200 11.29 -19.03 11.03
N VAL A 201 10.88 -17.85 11.46
CA VAL A 201 10.56 -17.54 12.86
C VAL A 201 9.09 -17.16 13.04
N ARG A 202 8.57 -17.40 14.25
CA ARG A 202 7.23 -16.96 14.65
C ARG A 202 7.20 -15.46 14.92
N ALA A 203 5.97 -14.93 15.01
CA ALA A 203 5.73 -13.51 15.19
C ALA A 203 6.45 -12.96 16.43
N GLU A 204 6.40 -13.65 17.57
CA GLU A 204 6.98 -13.20 18.84
C GLU A 204 8.50 -13.08 18.77
N ALA A 205 9.15 -14.05 18.11
CA ALA A 205 10.60 -14.02 17.92
C ALA A 205 11.02 -12.92 16.95
N PHE A 206 10.22 -12.68 15.90
CA PHE A 206 10.48 -11.60 14.95
C PHE A 206 10.29 -10.22 15.59
N THR A 207 9.18 -10.00 16.28
CA THR A 207 8.89 -8.70 16.93
C THR A 207 9.89 -8.38 18.03
N ALA A 208 10.34 -9.39 18.80
CA ALA A 208 11.41 -9.20 19.77
C ALA A 208 12.73 -8.78 19.10
N ALA A 209 13.11 -9.42 17.99
CA ALA A 209 14.29 -9.04 17.23
C ALA A 209 14.15 -7.62 16.62
N TYR A 210 12.99 -7.31 16.04
CA TYR A 210 12.70 -5.99 15.49
C TYR A 210 12.79 -4.88 16.55
N ALA A 211 12.20 -5.09 17.73
CA ALA A 211 12.21 -4.11 18.81
C ALA A 211 13.63 -3.77 19.29
N GLN A 212 14.55 -4.73 19.27
CA GLN A 212 15.96 -4.49 19.60
C GLN A 212 16.66 -3.65 18.52
N LEU A 213 16.27 -3.80 17.25
CA LEU A 213 16.88 -3.11 16.12
C LEU A 213 16.27 -1.73 15.85
N GLN A 214 15.00 -1.52 16.21
CA GLN A 214 14.23 -0.32 15.90
C GLN A 214 14.95 1.00 16.24
N PRO A 215 15.61 1.16 17.40
CA PRO A 215 16.31 2.41 17.73
C PRO A 215 17.52 2.70 16.84
N ALA A 216 18.07 1.68 16.18
CA ALA A 216 19.25 1.77 15.32
C ALA A 216 18.91 1.85 13.82
N LEU A 217 17.63 1.75 13.44
CA LEU A 217 17.20 1.88 12.05
C LEU A 217 17.45 3.30 11.54
N VAL A 218 18.00 3.41 10.33
CA VAL A 218 18.33 4.70 9.69
C VAL A 218 17.34 4.99 8.57
N GLY A 219 16.87 6.25 8.52
CA GLY A 219 16.02 6.77 7.44
C GLY A 219 14.52 6.55 7.64
N GLY A 220 13.71 7.15 6.75
CA GLY A 220 12.24 7.14 6.88
C GLY A 220 11.57 5.77 6.72
N GLN A 221 12.31 4.76 6.26
CA GLN A 221 11.78 3.40 6.07
C GLN A 221 11.52 2.69 7.40
N GLY A 222 12.36 2.92 8.42
CA GLY A 222 12.14 2.34 9.75
C GLY A 222 10.81 2.78 10.36
N ASP A 223 10.42 4.04 10.19
CA ASP A 223 9.13 4.57 10.63
C ASP A 223 7.95 3.91 9.91
N ALA A 224 8.05 3.77 8.59
CA ALA A 224 6.98 3.20 7.77
C ALA A 224 6.79 1.71 8.08
N MET A 225 7.89 0.96 8.22
CA MET A 225 7.88 -0.42 8.67
C MET A 225 7.32 -0.56 10.09
N GLY A 226 7.72 0.32 11.03
CA GLY A 226 7.16 0.35 12.37
C GLY A 226 5.64 0.55 12.36
N ALA A 227 5.13 1.40 11.48
CA ALA A 227 3.69 1.60 11.31
C ALA A 227 2.98 0.36 10.74
N VAL A 228 3.59 -0.38 9.81
CA VAL A 228 3.06 -1.67 9.32
C VAL A 228 3.08 -2.71 10.43
N LEU A 229 4.18 -2.83 11.16
CA LEU A 229 4.30 -3.82 12.23
C LEU A 229 3.30 -3.54 13.37
N ALA A 230 3.09 -2.27 13.72
CA ALA A 230 2.09 -1.86 14.70
C ALA A 230 0.66 -2.13 14.22
N SER A 231 0.37 -1.91 12.93
CA SER A 231 -0.97 -2.22 12.38
C SER A 231 -1.23 -3.72 12.32
N VAL A 232 -0.20 -4.54 12.08
CA VAL A 232 -0.25 -6.02 12.09
C VAL A 232 -0.31 -6.57 13.52
N ALA A 233 0.39 -5.97 14.48
CA ALA A 233 0.36 -6.39 15.88
C ALA A 233 -1.06 -6.33 16.48
N ASN A 234 -1.91 -5.43 15.96
CA ASN A 234 -3.33 -5.35 16.32
C ASN A 234 -4.15 -6.59 15.88
N TRP A 235 -3.57 -7.52 15.10
CA TRP A 235 -4.21 -8.75 14.63
C TRP A 235 -3.69 -10.00 15.36
N LEU A 236 -2.65 -9.87 16.19
CA LEU A 236 -2.21 -10.96 17.05
C LEU A 236 -3.21 -11.13 18.20
N PRO A 237 -3.67 -12.36 18.51
CA PRO A 237 -4.53 -12.59 19.67
C PRO A 237 -3.79 -12.13 20.94
N GLY A 238 -4.25 -11.05 21.57
CA GLY A 238 -3.67 -10.50 22.81
C GLY A 238 -3.40 -9.00 22.81
N ALA A 239 -3.39 -8.31 21.66
CA ALA A 239 -3.15 -6.85 21.61
C ALA A 239 -4.35 -6.00 22.07
N ALA A 240 -5.54 -6.60 22.22
CA ALA A 240 -6.74 -5.93 22.70
C ALA A 240 -6.92 -5.97 24.24
N SER A 241 -5.93 -6.49 24.99
CA SER A 241 -5.94 -6.45 26.46
C SER A 241 -4.64 -5.86 27.00
N ALA A 242 -4.45 -4.56 26.79
CA ALA A 242 -3.55 -3.72 27.57
C ALA A 242 -4.22 -2.37 27.80
#